data_AF-A0A7C9DU26-F1
#
_entry.id   AF-A0A7C9DU26-F1
#
_cell.length_a   1.000
_cell.length_b   1.000
_cell.length_c   1.000
_cell.angle_alpha   90.00
_cell.angle_beta   90.00
_cell.angle_gamma   90.00
#
_symmetry.space_group_name_H-M   'P 1'
#
loop_
_entity.id
_entity.type
_entity.pdbx_description
1 polymer ?
#
loop_
_entity_poly.entity_id
_entity_poly.type
_entity_poly.pdbx_seq_one_letter_code
_entity_poly.pdbx_strand_id
1 'polypeptide(L)'
;ESLKRSISTIKSLLLCVESNYGELSSHQQAFIKKLKDDVRDAEYLLDDFAIAAHKHQLRIKGPQKAPKKVRELFSGIQKLPIAYSMSKEVQNIRKKLKAHARDASKCGFKVDYRFLRRKERPCVYVSENVVIGREYDKSRIVHLLIDPNFEGRVPVFTIVGMGGLGKTTLS
;
A
#
# COMPACT_ATOMS: atom_id res chain seq x y z
N GLU A 1 10.31 -1.87 10.19
CA GLU A 1 10.58 -1.77 8.74
C GLU A 1 9.82 -2.74 7.85
N SER A 2 10.20 -4.02 7.74
CA SER A 2 9.62 -4.92 6.72
C SER A 2 8.08 -5.08 6.79
N LEU A 3 7.49 -5.26 7.99
CA LEU A 3 6.04 -5.42 8.13
C LEU A 3 5.27 -4.12 7.79
N LYS A 4 5.75 -2.96 8.25
CA LYS A 4 5.15 -1.65 7.98
C LYS A 4 5.08 -1.37 6.47
N ARG A 5 6.15 -1.70 5.73
CA ARG A 5 6.17 -1.59 4.26
C ARG A 5 5.13 -2.50 3.62
N SER A 6 5.06 -3.77 4.02
CA SER A 6 4.06 -4.72 3.50
C SER A 6 2.62 -4.24 3.75
N ILE A 7 2.31 -3.75 4.95
CA ILE A 7 1.00 -3.19 5.28
C ILE A 7 0.67 -1.99 4.39
N SER A 8 1.62 -1.06 4.22
CA SER A 8 1.44 0.11 3.34
C SER A 8 1.16 -0.30 1.90
N THR A 9 1.87 -1.29 1.37
CA THR A 9 1.62 -1.82 0.03
C THR A 9 0.22 -2.43 -0.07
N ILE A 10 -0.19 -3.23 0.89
CA ILE A 10 -1.51 -3.86 0.87
C ILE A 10 -2.63 -2.82 0.96
N LYS A 11 -2.47 -1.78 1.80
CA LYS A 11 -3.42 -0.66 1.84
C LYS A 11 -3.62 0.00 0.49
N SER A 12 -2.52 0.31 -0.21
CA SER A 12 -2.63 0.93 -1.54
C SER A 12 -3.38 0.05 -2.52
N LEU A 13 -3.16 -1.27 -2.48
CA LEU A 13 -3.91 -2.22 -3.32
C LEU A 13 -5.39 -2.30 -2.93
N LEU A 14 -5.70 -2.32 -1.63
CA LEU A 14 -7.07 -2.34 -1.15
C LEU A 14 -7.85 -1.09 -1.58
N LEU A 15 -7.23 0.09 -1.56
CA LEU A 15 -7.82 1.33 -2.08
C LEU A 15 -8.13 1.25 -3.57
N CYS A 16 -7.24 0.63 -4.37
CA CYS A 16 -7.51 0.41 -5.80
C CYS A 16 -8.69 -0.53 -6.03
N VAL A 17 -8.88 -1.52 -5.16
CA VAL A 17 -9.99 -2.48 -5.25
C VAL A 17 -11.32 -1.87 -4.78
N GLU A 18 -11.29 -0.89 -3.89
CA GLU A 18 -12.50 -0.24 -3.37
C GLU A 18 -13.34 0.45 -4.46
N SER A 19 -12.70 1.07 -5.46
CA SER A 19 -13.41 1.76 -6.54
C SER A 19 -14.31 0.83 -7.37
N ASN A 20 -13.94 -0.45 -7.50
CA ASN A 20 -14.69 -1.44 -8.28
C ASN A 20 -15.22 -2.59 -7.39
N TYR A 21 -15.34 -2.36 -6.08
CA TYR A 21 -15.67 -3.41 -5.12
C TYR A 21 -17.04 -4.07 -5.40
N GLY A 22 -18.00 -3.30 -5.92
CA GLY A 22 -19.33 -3.81 -6.30
C GLY A 22 -19.34 -4.76 -7.49
N GLU A 23 -18.30 -4.73 -8.34
CA GLU A 23 -18.17 -5.61 -9.51
C GLU A 23 -17.51 -6.95 -9.16
N LEU A 24 -16.98 -7.08 -7.94
CA LEU A 24 -16.36 -8.31 -7.46
C LEU A 24 -17.41 -9.37 -7.14
N SER A 25 -17.07 -10.63 -7.42
CA SER A 25 -17.85 -11.78 -6.94
C SER A 25 -17.95 -11.83 -5.41
N SER A 26 -18.99 -12.46 -4.87
CA SER A 26 -19.18 -12.63 -3.42
C SER A 26 -17.94 -13.22 -2.71
N HIS A 27 -17.30 -14.22 -3.33
CA HIS A 27 -16.07 -14.83 -2.81
C HIS A 27 -14.88 -13.85 -2.76
N GLN A 28 -14.72 -13.01 -3.79
CA GLN A 28 -13.68 -11.98 -3.83
C GLN A 28 -13.93 -10.87 -2.81
N GLN A 29 -15.17 -10.43 -2.64
CA GLN A 29 -15.54 -9.46 -1.62
C GLN A 29 -15.25 -9.99 -0.20
N ALA A 30 -15.63 -11.24 0.09
CA ALA A 30 -15.33 -11.89 1.36
C ALA A 30 -13.81 -11.97 1.63
N PHE A 31 -13.02 -12.29 0.61
CA PHE A 31 -11.56 -12.28 0.69
C PHE A 31 -11.00 -10.88 1.02
N ILE A 32 -11.42 -9.85 0.29
CA ILE A 32 -10.97 -8.47 0.51
C ILE A 32 -11.35 -7.97 1.90
N LYS A 33 -12.55 -8.31 2.39
CA LYS A 33 -12.99 -7.97 3.74
C LYS A 33 -12.09 -8.61 4.80
N LYS A 34 -11.78 -9.91 4.67
CA LYS A 34 -10.89 -10.62 5.60
C LYS A 34 -9.46 -10.05 5.58
N LEU A 35 -8.96 -9.69 4.39
CA LEU A 35 -7.65 -9.05 4.25
C LEU A 35 -7.63 -7.67 4.93
N LYS A 36 -8.69 -6.86 4.77
CA LYS A 36 -8.84 -5.57 5.47
C LYS A 36 -8.80 -5.72 6.98
N ASP A 37 -9.53 -6.70 7.52
CA ASP A 37 -9.57 -6.95 8.95
C ASP A 37 -8.17 -7.32 9.48
N ASP A 38 -7.46 -8.23 8.82
CA ASP A 38 -6.10 -8.62 9.23
C ASP A 38 -5.05 -7.51 9.07
N VAL A 39 -5.22 -6.61 8.09
CA VAL A 39 -4.38 -5.42 7.93
C VAL A 39 -4.62 -4.43 9.07
N ARG A 40 -5.88 -4.24 9.46
CA ARG A 40 -6.25 -3.37 10.59
C ARG A 40 -5.71 -3.91 11.92
N ASP A 41 -5.79 -5.22 12.16
CA ASP A 41 -5.16 -5.86 13.32
C ASP A 41 -3.66 -5.56 13.40
N ALA A 42 -3.00 -5.56 12.23
CA ALA A 42 -1.58 -5.29 12.15
C ALA A 42 -1.21 -3.82 12.43
N GLU A 43 -2.09 -2.88 12.12
CA GLU A 43 -1.93 -1.47 12.47
C GLU A 43 -2.04 -1.23 13.96
N TYR A 44 -3.05 -1.81 14.61
CA TYR A 44 -3.20 -1.72 16.06
C TYR A 44 -1.95 -2.23 16.77
N LEU A 45 -1.36 -3.32 16.29
CA LEU A 45 -0.10 -3.82 16.82
C LEU A 45 1.08 -2.86 16.61
N LEU A 46 1.16 -2.18 15.46
CA LEU A 46 2.22 -1.19 15.22
C LEU A 46 2.04 0.05 16.11
N ASP A 47 0.81 0.44 16.40
CA ASP A 47 0.50 1.54 17.29
C ASP A 47 0.82 1.19 18.75
N ASP A 48 0.44 0.00 19.21
CA ASP A 48 0.83 -0.53 20.52
C ASP A 48 2.35 -0.56 20.69
N PHE A 49 3.06 -0.92 19.62
CA PHE A 49 4.53 -0.88 19.60
C PHE A 49 5.07 0.53 19.75
N ALA A 50 4.53 1.48 19.00
CA ALA A 50 4.92 2.88 19.10
C ALA A 50 4.68 3.44 20.51
N ILE A 51 3.53 3.12 21.10
CA ILE A 51 3.16 3.53 22.47
C ILE A 51 4.12 2.91 23.49
N ALA A 52 4.38 1.60 23.41
CA ALA A 52 5.30 0.91 24.32
C ALA A 52 6.73 1.47 24.23
N ALA A 53 7.22 1.69 23.00
CA ALA A 53 8.53 2.29 22.75
C ALA A 53 8.62 3.71 23.32
N HIS A 54 7.56 4.52 23.15
CA HIS A 54 7.51 5.90 23.66
C HIS A 54 7.49 5.94 25.20
N LYS A 55 6.64 5.13 25.85
CA LYS A 55 6.61 4.99 27.33
C LYS A 55 7.97 4.60 27.89
N HIS A 56 8.67 3.69 27.22
CA HIS A 56 10.00 3.29 27.62
C HIS A 56 11.02 4.43 27.48
N GLN A 57 10.97 5.20 26.39
CA GLN A 57 11.84 6.36 26.20
C GLN A 57 11.63 7.42 27.29
N LEU A 58 10.38 7.65 27.73
CA LEU A 58 10.07 8.52 28.85
C LEU A 58 10.61 7.99 30.19
N ARG A 59 10.50 6.68 30.47
CA ARG A 59 11.09 6.07 31.68
C ARG A 59 12.62 6.19 31.73
N ILE A 60 13.27 6.18 30.57
CA ILE A 60 14.72 6.44 30.46
C ILE A 60 15.05 7.92 30.66
N LYS A 61 14.20 8.85 30.20
CA LYS A 61 14.48 10.29 30.28
C LYS A 61 14.00 10.95 31.59
N GLY A 62 13.21 10.25 32.43
CA GLY A 62 12.66 10.78 33.69
C GLY A 62 13.68 10.96 34.84
N PRO A 63 13.25 11.58 35.96
CA PRO A 63 14.12 11.97 37.07
C PRO A 63 14.88 10.77 37.68
N GLN A 64 16.18 10.97 37.86
CA GLN A 64 17.15 9.91 38.12
C GLN A 64 17.17 9.53 39.61
N LYS A 65 16.54 8.41 39.96
CA LYS A 65 16.54 7.88 41.35
C LYS A 65 17.39 6.63 41.57
N ALA A 66 17.92 6.01 40.51
CA ALA A 66 18.64 4.72 40.60
C ALA A 66 20.02 4.76 39.92
N PRO A 67 21.03 4.02 40.43
CA PRO A 67 22.38 3.97 39.88
C PRO A 67 22.43 3.36 38.46
N LYS A 68 23.32 3.88 37.59
CA LYS A 68 23.44 3.52 36.15
C LYS A 68 23.49 2.00 35.89
N LYS A 69 24.27 1.26 36.68
CA LYS A 69 24.56 -0.17 36.48
C LYS A 69 23.33 -1.08 36.71
N VAL A 70 22.50 -0.74 37.69
CA VAL A 70 21.24 -1.44 37.98
C VAL A 70 20.20 -1.12 36.90
N ARG A 71 20.17 0.13 36.43
CA ARG A 71 19.24 0.57 35.39
C ARG A 71 19.45 -0.13 34.04
N GLU A 72 20.69 -0.35 33.62
CA GLU A 72 20.99 -1.05 32.36
C GLU A 72 20.44 -2.48 32.37
N LEU A 73 20.68 -3.22 33.46
CA LEU A 73 20.21 -4.60 33.64
C LEU A 73 18.69 -4.70 33.74
N PHE A 74 18.05 -3.89 34.59
CA PHE A 74 16.59 -3.89 34.74
C PHE A 74 15.87 -3.42 33.47
N SER A 75 16.46 -2.47 32.71
CA SER A 75 15.90 -2.07 31.42
C SER A 75 15.94 -3.21 30.40
N GLY A 76 17.01 -4.02 30.37
CA GLY A 76 17.13 -5.18 29.50
C GLY A 76 16.10 -6.27 29.82
N ILE A 77 15.96 -6.58 31.11
CA ILE A 77 15.09 -7.66 31.60
C ILE A 77 13.61 -7.30 31.43
N GLN A 78 13.22 -6.04 31.65
CA GLN A 78 11.84 -5.59 31.41
C GLN A 78 11.48 -5.51 29.92
N LYS A 79 12.47 -5.39 29.01
CA LYS A 79 12.22 -5.41 27.54
C LYS A 79 11.88 -6.80 27.03
N LEU A 80 12.41 -7.87 27.64
CA LEU A 80 12.34 -9.23 27.11
C LEU A 80 10.90 -9.78 26.97
N PRO A 81 10.01 -9.70 27.97
CA PRO A 81 8.66 -10.25 27.86
C PRO A 81 7.80 -9.51 26.84
N ILE A 82 7.91 -8.17 26.82
CA ILE A 82 7.18 -7.31 25.89
C ILE A 82 7.69 -7.55 24.46
N ALA A 83 9.00 -7.47 24.23
CA ALA A 83 9.56 -7.73 22.91
C ALA A 83 9.27 -9.15 22.39
N TYR A 84 9.26 -10.14 23.28
CA TYR A 84 8.91 -11.51 22.93
C TYR A 84 7.44 -11.66 22.53
N SER A 85 6.51 -11.14 23.34
CA SER A 85 5.08 -11.14 23.03
C SER A 85 4.79 -10.44 21.69
N MET A 86 5.38 -9.26 21.49
CA MET A 86 5.21 -8.50 20.25
C MET A 86 5.83 -9.21 19.04
N SER A 87 6.98 -9.87 19.20
CA SER A 87 7.59 -10.68 18.15
C SER A 87 6.69 -11.83 17.71
N LYS A 88 6.03 -12.51 18.66
CA LYS A 88 5.07 -13.58 18.38
C LYS A 88 3.87 -13.07 17.57
N GLU A 89 3.33 -11.92 17.93
CA GLU A 89 2.21 -11.32 17.20
C GLU A 89 2.60 -10.83 15.79
N VAL A 90 3.80 -10.24 15.64
CA VAL A 90 4.37 -9.91 14.31
C VAL A 90 4.50 -11.16 13.44
N GLN A 91 4.91 -12.30 14.00
CA GLN A 91 4.97 -13.56 13.27
C GLN A 91 3.58 -14.06 12.86
N ASN A 92 2.56 -13.93 13.73
CA ASN A 92 1.18 -14.28 13.42
C ASN A 92 0.66 -13.46 12.24
N ILE A 93 0.82 -12.13 12.26
CA ILE A 93 0.43 -11.25 11.16
C ILE A 93 1.13 -11.66 9.87
N ARG A 94 2.45 -11.91 9.91
CA ARG A 94 3.21 -12.36 8.72
C ARG A 94 2.66 -13.66 8.15
N LYS A 95 2.26 -14.61 8.99
CA LYS A 95 1.64 -15.87 8.56
C LYS A 95 0.28 -15.62 7.90
N LYS A 96 -0.57 -14.78 8.49
CA LYS A 96 -1.87 -14.37 7.91
C LYS A 96 -1.69 -13.72 6.54
N LEU A 97 -0.80 -12.73 6.43
CA LEU A 97 -0.50 -12.06 5.15
C LEU A 97 0.03 -13.01 4.07
N LYS A 98 0.88 -13.98 4.44
CA LYS A 98 1.34 -15.04 3.51
C LYS A 98 0.21 -16.01 3.11
N ALA A 99 -0.76 -16.26 3.98
CA ALA A 99 -1.94 -17.05 3.62
C ALA A 99 -2.79 -16.29 2.59
N HIS A 100 -3.05 -15.00 2.84
CA HIS A 100 -3.76 -14.14 1.89
C HIS A 100 -3.07 -14.03 0.54
N ALA A 101 -1.74 -13.90 0.50
CA ALA A 101 -1.00 -13.87 -0.76
C ALA A 101 -1.21 -15.15 -1.60
N ARG A 102 -1.31 -16.31 -0.94
CA ARG A 102 -1.61 -17.59 -1.61
C ARG A 102 -3.07 -17.65 -2.08
N ASP A 103 -4.01 -17.20 -1.24
CA ASP A 103 -5.42 -17.26 -1.58
C ASP A 103 -5.83 -16.21 -2.63
N ALA A 104 -5.15 -15.06 -2.68
CA ALA A 104 -5.33 -14.04 -3.73
C ALA A 104 -5.15 -14.63 -5.14
N SER A 105 -4.15 -15.50 -5.31
CA SER A 105 -3.90 -16.18 -6.59
C SER A 105 -5.04 -17.11 -7.00
N LYS A 106 -5.74 -17.72 -6.04
CA LYS A 106 -6.91 -18.58 -6.26
C LYS A 106 -8.18 -17.78 -6.52
N CYS A 107 -8.29 -16.59 -5.93
CA CYS A 107 -9.39 -15.64 -6.14
C CYS A 107 -9.34 -14.91 -7.49
N GLY A 108 -8.36 -15.24 -8.36
CA GLY A 108 -8.20 -14.61 -9.67
C GLY A 108 -7.58 -13.20 -9.61
N PHE A 109 -7.11 -12.74 -8.44
CA PHE A 109 -6.37 -11.48 -8.35
C PHE A 109 -4.97 -11.69 -8.94
N LYS A 110 -4.76 -11.20 -10.16
CA LYS A 110 -3.41 -11.07 -10.73
C LYS A 110 -2.75 -9.86 -10.06
N VAL A 111 -1.72 -10.13 -9.25
CA VAL A 111 -0.88 -9.08 -8.67
C VAL A 111 -0.06 -8.48 -9.80
N ASP A 112 -0.54 -7.38 -10.38
CA ASP A 112 0.23 -6.62 -11.35
C ASP A 112 1.14 -5.64 -10.61
N TYR A 113 2.39 -6.05 -10.42
CA TYR A 113 3.41 -5.22 -9.77
C TYR A 113 3.74 -3.93 -10.55
N ARG A 114 3.23 -3.74 -11.78
CA ARG A 114 3.37 -2.48 -12.53
C ARG A 114 2.67 -1.31 -11.83
N PHE A 115 1.64 -1.59 -11.01
CA PHE A 115 0.98 -0.57 -10.19
C PHE A 115 1.91 0.03 -9.12
N LEU A 116 2.95 -0.68 -8.67
CA LEU A 116 3.88 -0.20 -7.63
C LEU A 116 4.83 0.92 -8.09
N ARG A 117 4.97 1.13 -9.41
CA ARG A 117 5.80 2.20 -9.98
C ARG A 117 5.02 3.49 -10.26
N ARG A 118 3.68 3.46 -10.19
CA ARG A 118 2.87 4.66 -10.39
C ARG A 118 2.71 5.37 -9.04
N LYS A 119 3.51 6.43 -8.89
CA LYS A 119 3.29 7.50 -7.90
C LYS A 119 1.80 7.85 -7.89
N GLU A 120 1.22 7.93 -6.69
CA GLU A 120 -0.17 8.30 -6.39
C GLU A 120 -0.75 9.25 -7.43
N ARG A 121 -1.51 8.72 -8.38
CA ARG A 121 -2.44 9.48 -9.19
C ARG A 121 -3.79 8.78 -9.08
N PRO A 122 -4.90 9.50 -8.91
CA PRO A 122 -6.21 8.90 -9.08
C PRO A 122 -6.28 8.35 -10.51
N CYS A 123 -6.24 7.02 -10.61
CA CYS A 123 -6.51 6.32 -11.85
C CYS A 123 -8.02 6.43 -12.09
N VAL A 124 -8.47 7.52 -12.71
CA VAL A 124 -9.85 7.62 -13.18
C VAL A 124 -9.90 6.84 -14.49
N TYR A 125 -10.23 5.55 -14.38
CA TYR A 125 -10.53 4.74 -15.55
C TYR A 125 -11.92 5.12 -16.05
N VAL A 126 -12.00 5.75 -17.22
CA VAL A 126 -13.26 6.06 -17.90
C VAL A 126 -13.50 4.99 -18.95
N SER A 127 -14.71 4.39 -18.97
CA SER A 127 -15.09 3.42 -19.99
C SER A 127 -15.05 4.07 -21.38
N GLU A 128 -14.42 3.40 -22.35
CA GLU A 128 -14.32 3.90 -23.74
C GLU A 128 -15.69 4.21 -24.33
N ASN A 129 -16.73 3.48 -23.93
CA ASN A 129 -18.10 3.63 -24.42
C ASN A 129 -18.75 5.00 -24.10
N VAL A 130 -18.16 5.77 -23.17
CA VAL A 130 -18.67 7.09 -22.76
C VAL A 130 -17.89 8.23 -23.43
N VAL A 131 -16.75 7.94 -24.06
CA VAL A 131 -15.90 8.94 -24.70
C VAL A 131 -16.30 9.08 -26.17
N ILE A 132 -16.83 10.25 -26.52
CA ILE A 132 -17.31 10.52 -27.89
C ILE A 132 -16.41 11.58 -28.54
N GLY A 133 -16.09 11.40 -29.83
CA GLY A 133 -15.40 12.41 -30.64
C GLY A 133 -13.89 12.55 -30.41
N ARG A 134 -13.26 11.58 -29.73
CA ARG A 134 -11.80 11.57 -29.46
C ARG A 134 -11.01 10.56 -30.30
N GLU A 135 -11.65 9.86 -31.24
CA GLU A 135 -11.01 8.83 -32.06
C GLU A 135 -9.79 9.34 -32.83
N TYR A 136 -9.90 10.55 -33.39
CA TYR A 136 -8.82 11.17 -34.14
C TYR A 136 -7.61 11.50 -33.25
N ASP A 137 -7.85 12.12 -32.09
CA ASP A 137 -6.80 12.45 -31.14
C ASP A 137 -6.12 11.20 -30.59
N LYS A 138 -6.90 10.15 -30.29
CA LYS A 138 -6.40 8.84 -29.85
C LYS A 138 -5.47 8.24 -30.90
N SER A 139 -5.91 8.18 -32.15
CA SER A 139 -5.12 7.63 -33.27
C SER A 139 -3.80 8.38 -33.44
N ARG A 140 -3.83 9.71 -33.38
CA ARG A 140 -2.61 10.54 -33.49
C ARG A 140 -1.64 10.32 -32.34
N ILE A 141 -2.13 10.25 -31.10
CA ILE A 141 -1.27 10.00 -29.94
C ILE A 141 -0.64 8.62 -30.04
N VAL A 142 -1.40 7.58 -30.41
CA VAL A 142 -0.87 6.24 -30.61
C VAL A 142 0.22 6.24 -31.67
N HIS A 143 0.00 6.89 -32.81
CA HIS A 143 1.01 6.99 -33.88
C HIS A 143 2.30 7.67 -33.40
N LEU A 144 2.20 8.74 -32.59
CA LEU A 144 3.37 9.42 -32.02
C LEU A 144 4.12 8.55 -31.00
N LEU A 145 3.40 7.72 -30.24
CA LEU A 145 4.00 6.86 -29.21
C LEU A 145 4.70 5.63 -29.78
N ILE A 146 4.26 5.13 -30.94
CA ILE A 146 4.87 3.97 -31.62
C ILE A 146 5.90 4.37 -32.68
N ASP A 147 6.17 5.66 -32.84
CA ASP A 147 7.10 6.16 -33.85
C ASP A 147 8.54 5.69 -33.52
N PRO A 148 9.16 4.87 -34.39
CA PRO A 148 10.49 4.31 -34.16
C PRO A 148 11.59 5.37 -34.17
N ASN A 149 11.33 6.59 -34.68
CA ASN A 149 12.29 7.69 -34.67
C ASN A 149 12.69 8.14 -33.24
N PHE A 150 11.95 7.70 -32.22
CA PHE A 150 12.26 7.97 -30.82
C PHE A 150 13.04 6.84 -30.12
N GLU A 151 13.47 5.79 -30.83
CA GLU A 151 14.32 4.73 -30.25
C GLU A 151 15.59 5.30 -29.62
N GLY A 152 15.85 4.95 -28.36
CA GLY A 152 16.99 5.44 -27.59
C GLY A 152 16.83 6.83 -26.96
N ARG A 153 15.66 7.48 -27.12
CA ARG A 153 15.31 8.74 -26.45
C ARG A 153 14.10 8.56 -25.52
N VAL A 154 13.91 9.50 -24.60
CA VAL A 154 12.70 9.57 -23.76
C VAL A 154 11.82 10.69 -24.29
N PRO A 155 10.90 10.43 -25.25
CA PRO A 155 10.04 11.47 -25.81
C PRO A 155 9.03 11.96 -24.78
N VAL A 156 8.81 13.28 -24.73
CA VAL A 156 7.85 13.92 -23.84
C VAL A 156 6.73 14.53 -24.68
N PHE A 157 5.50 14.05 -24.47
CA PHE A 157 4.30 14.56 -25.14
C PHE A 157 3.44 15.30 -24.13
N THR A 158 2.99 16.50 -24.49
CA THR A 158 2.18 17.36 -23.61
C THR A 158 0.82 17.61 -24.23
N ILE A 159 -0.26 17.35 -23.47
CA ILE A 159 -1.64 17.68 -23.87
C ILE A 159 -2.02 19.00 -23.20
N VAL A 160 -2.24 20.05 -23.98
CA VAL A 160 -2.55 21.40 -23.49
C VAL A 160 -3.95 21.82 -23.91
N GLY A 161 -4.64 22.59 -23.07
CA GLY A 161 -5.97 23.13 -23.35
C GLY A 161 -6.64 23.64 -22.09
N MET A 162 -7.73 24.38 -22.26
CA MET A 162 -8.54 24.92 -21.15
C MET A 162 -9.10 23.83 -20.22
N GLY A 163 -9.50 24.23 -19.02
CA GLY A 163 -10.17 23.34 -18.06
C GLY A 163 -11.46 22.73 -18.64
N GLY A 164 -11.84 21.54 -18.21
CA GLY A 164 -13.07 20.87 -18.65
C GLY A 164 -13.03 20.19 -20.03
N LEU A 165 -11.98 20.36 -20.83
CA LEU A 165 -11.88 19.75 -22.17
C LEU A 165 -11.66 18.23 -22.19
N GLY A 166 -11.54 17.56 -21.04
CA GLY A 166 -11.31 16.11 -21.01
C GLY A 166 -9.87 15.68 -21.33
N LYS A 167 -8.86 16.53 -21.07
CA LYS A 167 -7.43 16.18 -21.24
C LYS A 167 -7.02 14.96 -20.40
N THR A 168 -7.48 14.92 -19.15
CA THR A 168 -7.25 13.79 -18.23
C THR A 168 -8.01 12.54 -18.68
N THR A 169 -9.15 12.71 -19.36
CA THR A 169 -9.94 11.60 -19.92
C THR A 169 -9.26 10.96 -21.12
N LEU A 170 -8.51 11.74 -21.90
CA LEU A 170 -7.76 11.28 -23.07
C LEU A 170 -6.38 10.67 -22.71
N SER A 171 -5.81 11.06 -21.56
CA SER A 171 -4.44 10.73 -21.14
C SER A 171 -4.28 9.37 -20.45
#